data_AF-A0A2X3JVT8-F1
#
_entry.id   AF-A0A2X3JVT8-F1
#
_cell.length_a   1.000
_cell.length_b   1.000
_cell.length_c   1.000
_cell.angle_alpha   90.00
_cell.angle_beta   90.00
_cell.angle_gamma   90.00
#
_symmetry.space_group_name_H-M   'P 1'
#
loop_
_entity.id
_entity.type
_entity.pdbx_description
1 polymer ?
#
loop_
_entity_poly.entity_id
_entity_poly.type
_entity_poly.pdbx_seq_one_letter_code
_entity_poly.pdbx_strand_id
1 'polypeptide(L)'
;MANSDNVLRAGLTPKYIDIPELVAQCEIRSQTGLTSLLTQPVKQGAELDFPIPVDDFAFSLHDLSDKETTISQQSAAILFWRRRRCNVVERFSAVTA
;
A
#
# COMPACT_ATOMS: atom_id res chain seq x y z
N MET A 1 5.73 -0.38 -0.43
CA MET A 1 6.84 0.42 0.12
C MET A 1 7.74 0.83 -1.02
N ALA A 2 8.37 1.99 -0.96
CA ALA A 2 9.40 2.38 -1.91
C ALA A 2 10.59 1.40 -1.83
N ASN A 3 11.36 1.30 -2.92
CA ASN A 3 12.56 0.46 -2.95
C ASN A 3 13.72 1.15 -2.21
N SER A 4 13.71 1.07 -0.88
CA SER A 4 14.74 1.60 0.00
C SER A 4 14.86 0.74 1.25
N ASP A 5 16.09 0.61 1.75
CA ASP A 5 16.44 -0.06 3.00
C ASP A 5 16.93 0.92 4.06
N ASN A 6 16.73 2.23 3.86
CA ASN A 6 17.09 3.27 4.82
C ASN A 6 16.27 3.12 6.11
N VAL A 7 16.97 2.86 7.23
CA VAL A 7 16.33 2.67 8.54
C VAL A 7 17.16 3.36 9.62
N LEU A 8 16.54 4.32 10.32
CA LEU A 8 17.00 4.81 11.61
C LEU A 8 16.36 3.98 12.72
N ARG A 9 17.19 3.44 13.62
CA ARG A 9 16.73 2.59 14.74
C ARG A 9 16.40 3.46 15.95
N ALA A 10 15.36 3.12 16.71
CA ALA A 10 14.93 3.90 17.88
C ALA A 10 14.75 3.07 19.17
N GLY A 11 15.19 1.81 19.19
CA GLY A 11 15.07 0.91 20.35
C GLY A 11 14.72 -0.52 19.97
N LEU A 12 14.42 -1.36 20.97
CA LEU A 12 14.06 -2.78 20.81
C LEU A 12 15.02 -3.58 19.91
N THR A 13 16.30 -3.21 19.94
CA THR A 13 17.33 -3.79 19.09
C THR A 13 18.66 -3.84 19.83
N PRO A 14 19.46 -4.90 19.66
CA PRO A 14 20.83 -4.94 20.17
C PRO A 14 21.83 -4.22 19.24
N LYS A 15 21.38 -3.73 18.07
CA LYS A 15 22.25 -3.06 17.09
C LYS A 15 22.53 -1.61 17.48
N TYR A 16 23.61 -1.04 16.93
CA TYR A 16 23.94 0.39 17.09
C TYR A 16 22.79 1.30 16.63
N ILE A 17 22.59 2.37 17.40
CA ILE A 17 21.60 3.42 17.16
C ILE A 17 22.35 4.74 17.00
N ASP A 18 22.19 5.39 15.85
CA ASP A 18 22.71 6.75 15.61
C ASP A 18 21.75 7.77 16.23
N ILE A 19 22.01 8.16 17.48
CA ILE A 19 21.12 9.04 18.24
C ILE A 19 21.06 10.46 17.63
N PRO A 20 22.19 11.11 17.29
CA PRO A 20 22.14 12.44 16.67
C PRO A 20 21.33 12.47 15.37
N GLU A 21 21.54 11.52 14.47
CA GLU A 21 20.79 11.46 13.20
C GLU A 21 19.29 11.18 13.44
N LEU A 22 18.98 10.26 14.37
CA LEU A 22 17.59 9.97 14.74
C LEU A 22 16.85 11.21 15.21
N VAL A 23 17.45 12.00 16.11
CA VAL A 23 16.81 13.22 16.64
C VAL A 23 16.69 14.29 15.56
N ALA A 24 17.64 14.37 14.62
CA ALA A 24 17.61 15.33 13.53
C ALA A 24 16.47 15.07 12.52
N GLN A 25 16.16 13.79 12.23
CA GLN A 25 15.13 13.41 11.25
C GLN A 25 13.73 13.21 11.86
N CYS A 26 13.62 13.04 13.18
CA CYS A 26 12.35 12.75 13.83
C CYS A 26 11.50 14.02 14.02
N GLU A 27 10.31 14.05 13.45
CA GLU A 27 9.32 15.07 13.75
C GLU A 27 8.62 14.78 15.09
N ILE A 28 8.93 15.57 16.12
CA ILE A 28 8.36 15.40 17.46
C ILE A 28 7.04 16.17 17.54
N ARG A 29 5.92 15.48 17.30
CA ARG A 29 4.56 16.01 17.48
C ARG A 29 3.63 14.98 18.10
N SER A 30 2.64 15.47 18.83
CA SER A 30 1.52 14.64 19.30
C SER A 30 0.55 14.36 18.16
N GLN A 31 0.36 13.10 17.81
CA GLN A 31 -0.72 12.70 16.91
C GLN A 31 -2.02 12.59 17.71
N THR A 32 -3.01 13.43 17.40
CA THR A 32 -4.28 13.45 18.13
C THR A 32 -5.28 12.49 17.49
N GLY A 33 -5.82 11.57 18.29
CA GLY A 33 -6.94 10.69 17.92
C GLY A 33 -6.51 9.38 17.26
N LEU A 34 -6.91 8.26 17.88
CA LEU A 34 -6.64 6.89 17.39
C LEU A 34 -7.14 6.66 15.96
N THR A 35 -8.22 7.34 15.57
CA THR A 35 -8.82 7.25 14.23
C THR A 35 -7.91 7.81 13.13
N SER A 36 -7.02 8.75 13.43
CA SER A 36 -6.07 9.31 12.47
C SER A 36 -4.91 8.37 12.13
N LEU A 37 -4.71 7.29 12.90
CA LEU A 37 -3.65 6.31 12.68
C LEU A 37 -4.00 5.29 11.60
N LEU A 38 -5.30 5.05 11.38
CA LEU A 38 -5.76 4.09 10.38
C LEU A 38 -6.02 4.82 9.07
N THR A 39 -5.40 4.36 7.98
CA THR A 39 -5.77 4.76 6.62
C THR A 39 -7.25 4.44 6.41
N GLN A 40 -8.03 5.45 6.05
CA GLN A 40 -9.46 5.29 5.77
C GLN A 40 -9.63 4.87 4.32
N PRO A 41 -10.10 3.66 4.03
CA PRO A 41 -10.26 3.21 2.66
C PRO A 41 -11.51 3.81 2.01
N VAL A 42 -11.50 3.89 0.68
CA VAL A 42 -12.62 4.36 -0.14
C VAL A 42 -13.23 3.17 -0.88
N LYS A 43 -14.52 2.91 -0.64
CA LYS A 43 -15.23 1.80 -1.31
C LYS A 43 -15.82 2.25 -2.65
N GLN A 44 -15.49 1.54 -3.72
CA GLN A 44 -16.00 1.76 -5.08
C GLN A 44 -16.45 0.43 -5.69
N GLY A 45 -17.75 0.13 -5.58
CA GLY A 45 -18.28 -1.16 -6.03
C GLY A 45 -17.66 -2.34 -5.27
N ALA A 46 -16.92 -3.19 -5.99
CA ALA A 46 -16.20 -4.34 -5.44
C ALA A 46 -14.76 -4.01 -5.00
N GLU A 47 -14.29 -2.79 -5.25
CA GLU A 47 -12.97 -2.31 -4.85
C GLU A 47 -13.02 -1.54 -3.54
N LEU A 48 -12.01 -1.75 -2.71
CA LEU A 48 -11.73 -1.01 -1.51
C LEU A 48 -10.31 -0.44 -1.63
N ASP A 49 -10.23 0.82 -2.06
CA ASP A 49 -8.99 1.55 -2.29
C ASP A 49 -8.41 2.08 -0.96
N PHE A 50 -7.09 2.05 -0.81
CA PHE A 50 -6.39 2.63 0.34
C PHE A 50 -5.53 3.80 -0.14
N PRO A 51 -6.00 5.05 0.01
CA PRO A 51 -5.26 6.22 -0.43
C PRO A 51 -3.88 6.30 0.26
N ILE A 52 -2.84 6.37 -0.55
CA ILE A 52 -1.45 6.46 -0.11
C ILE A 52 -0.90 7.82 -0.59
N PRO A 53 -0.35 8.67 0.29
CA PRO A 53 0.07 10.02 -0.05
C PRO A 53 1.47 10.07 -0.69
N VAL A 54 1.80 9.09 -1.55
CA VAL A 54 3.02 9.04 -2.35
C VAL A 54 2.73 8.41 -3.71
N ASP A 55 3.54 8.72 -4.72
CA ASP A 55 3.32 8.26 -6.10
C ASP A 55 3.94 6.88 -6.39
N ASP A 56 4.80 6.37 -5.50
CA ASP A 56 5.58 5.15 -5.69
C ASP A 56 4.71 3.90 -5.90
N PHE A 57 3.55 3.82 -5.25
CA PHE A 57 2.65 2.67 -5.32
C PHE A 57 1.22 3.00 -4.89
N ALA A 58 0.27 2.20 -5.37
CA ALA A 58 -1.12 2.19 -4.91
C ALA A 58 -1.48 0.82 -4.31
N PHE A 59 -2.52 0.76 -3.49
CA PHE A 59 -3.01 -0.47 -2.89
C PHE A 59 -4.52 -0.49 -2.79
N SER A 60 -5.14 -1.54 -3.33
CA SER A 60 -6.57 -1.77 -3.20
C SER A 60 -6.89 -3.25 -2.95
N LEU A 61 -8.07 -3.48 -2.38
CA LEU A 61 -8.63 -4.82 -2.17
C LEU A 61 -9.84 -5.00 -3.06
N HIS A 62 -9.88 -6.11 -3.80
CA HIS A 62 -11.04 -6.47 -4.60
C HIS A 62 -11.77 -7.66 -3.99
N ASP A 63 -13.05 -7.48 -3.67
CA ASP A 63 -13.91 -8.57 -3.22
C ASP A 63 -14.27 -9.46 -4.42
N LEU A 64 -14.06 -10.77 -4.27
CA LEU A 64 -14.36 -11.74 -5.31
C LEU A 64 -15.79 -12.21 -5.18
N SER A 65 -16.45 -12.36 -6.33
CA SER A 65 -17.75 -12.99 -6.47
C SER A 65 -17.70 -14.03 -7.58
N ASP A 66 -18.79 -14.76 -7.78
CA ASP A 66 -18.91 -15.69 -8.91
C ASP A 66 -19.06 -14.95 -10.26
N LYS A 67 -19.20 -13.62 -10.24
CA LYS A 67 -19.22 -12.76 -11.43
C LYS A 67 -17.81 -12.26 -11.74
N GLU A 68 -17.45 -12.30 -13.03
CA GLU A 68 -16.22 -11.71 -13.54
C GLU A 68 -16.18 -10.21 -13.20
N THR A 69 -15.02 -9.75 -12.72
CA THR A 69 -14.77 -8.34 -12.40
C THR A 69 -13.50 -7.92 -13.12
N THR A 70 -13.59 -6.86 -13.91
CA THR A 70 -12.45 -6.30 -14.63
C THR A 70 -11.63 -5.43 -13.68
N ILE A 71 -10.34 -5.70 -13.60
CA ILE A 71 -9.36 -4.80 -12.96
C ILE A 71 -8.56 -4.16 -14.10
N SER A 72 -8.56 -2.82 -14.15
CA SER A 72 -7.86 -2.04 -15.17
C SER A 72 -6.96 -1.02 -14.49
N GLN A 73 -5.73 -0.91 -14.97
CA GLN A 73 -4.70 -0.06 -14.38
C GLN A 73 -3.66 0.31 -15.45
N GLN A 74 -2.95 1.42 -15.25
CA GLN A 74 -2.05 2.02 -16.24
C GLN A 74 -0.56 1.77 -15.97
N SER A 75 -0.23 0.99 -14.93
CA SER A 75 1.14 0.70 -14.49
C SER A 75 1.40 -0.82 -14.46
N ALA A 76 2.35 -1.29 -13.64
CA ALA A 76 2.51 -2.71 -13.36
C ALA A 76 1.72 -3.05 -12.09
N ALA A 77 1.04 -4.21 -12.09
CA ALA A 77 0.25 -4.66 -10.95
C ALA A 77 0.69 -6.04 -10.47
N ILE A 78 0.69 -6.22 -9.14
CA ILE A 78 0.86 -7.52 -8.49
C ILE A 78 -0.47 -7.89 -7.83
N LEU A 79 -1.04 -9.02 -8.24
CA LEU A 79 -2.28 -9.54 -7.67
C LEU A 79 -1.95 -10.62 -6.63
N PHE A 80 -2.43 -10.44 -5.39
CA PHE A 80 -2.20 -11.35 -4.28
C PHE A 80 -3.50 -11.92 -3.69
N TRP A 81 -3.59 -13.24 -3.61
CA TRP A 81 -4.77 -13.93 -3.09
C TRP A 81 -4.69 -14.26 -1.60
N ARG A 82 -5.59 -13.67 -0.81
CA ARG A 82 -5.59 -13.83 0.65
C ARG A 82 -6.25 -15.10 1.18
N ARG A 83 -7.30 -15.62 0.51
CA ARG A 83 -8.14 -16.70 1.06
C ARG A 83 -8.73 -17.68 0.06
N ARG A 84 -9.19 -17.21 -1.10
CA ARG A 84 -9.86 -18.06 -2.10
C ARG A 84 -8.98 -18.22 -3.33
N ARG A 85 -9.25 -19.24 -4.15
CA ARG A 85 -8.70 -19.30 -5.50
C ARG A 85 -9.53 -18.37 -6.40
N CYS A 86 -8.89 -17.83 -7.42
CA CYS A 86 -9.53 -17.16 -8.54
C CYS A 86 -9.06 -17.82 -9.83
N ASN A 87 -9.74 -17.47 -10.92
CA ASN A 87 -9.15 -17.51 -12.24
C ASN A 87 -8.84 -16.07 -12.66
N VAL A 88 -7.65 -15.84 -13.19
CA VAL A 88 -7.29 -14.57 -13.82
C VAL A 88 -7.35 -14.80 -15.33
N VAL A 89 -8.10 -13.96 -16.02
CA VAL A 89 -8.17 -13.96 -17.48
C VAL A 89 -7.59 -12.64 -17.96
N GLU A 90 -6.47 -12.70 -18.66
CA GLU A 90 -5.83 -11.51 -19.22
C GLU A 90 -6.50 -11.14 -20.55
N ARG A 91 -7.00 -9.90 -20.64
CA ARG A 91 -7.57 -9.35 -21.87
C ARG A 91 -6.70 -8.18 -22.31
N PHE A 92 -5.91 -8.40 -23.36
CA PHE A 92 -5.14 -7.33 -23.99
C PHE A 92 -6.10 -6.46 -24.81
N SER A 93 -6.27 -5.19 -24.41
CA SER A 93 -6.77 -4.17 -25.31
C SER A 93 -5.56 -3.58 -26.02
N ALA A 94 -5.57 -3.55 -27.36
CA ALA A 94 -4.48 -2.95 -28.13
C ALA A 94 -4.29 -1.49 -27.66
N VAL A 95 -3.12 -1.19 -27.09
CA VAL A 95 -2.72 0.19 -26.86
C VAL A 95 -2.38 0.75 -28.23
N THR A 96 -3.31 1.48 -28.83
CA THR A 96 -3.03 2.29 -30.02
C THR A 96 -2.11 3.42 -29.58
N ALA A 97 -0.93 3.49 -30.20
CA ALA A 97 0.08 4.53 -29.98
C ALA A 97 -0.40 5.92 -30.45
#